data_AF-A0A2A6M866-F1
#
_entry.id   AF-A0A2A6M866-F1
#
_cell.length_a   1.000
_cell.length_b   1.000
_cell.length_c   1.000
_cell.angle_alpha   90.00
_cell.angle_beta   90.00
_cell.angle_gamma   90.00
#
_symmetry.space_group_name_H-M   'P 1'
#
loop_
_entity.id
_entity.type
_entity.pdbx_description
1 polymer ?
#
loop_
_entity_poly.entity_id
_entity_poly.type
_entity_poly.pdbx_seq_one_letter_code
_entity_poly.pdbx_strand_id
1 'polypeptide(L)'
;MGLTLSHQISGGAEDFCHRLNELFKTAGLKQVRFAVAYARWDGLGLISEALEAFLESGGHFESIYGAGNGVTTSDALHYGLLLAARFPGRTFSGFIEDTHANAIFHPKFYEFRFADRVIAIIGSPNLSGGGLARNGELAVELSLRLGDPIETELSAFWVWAKGAATKVSVPEIHRLAHAPGAGRERRDEVGGAKTGKPFLKVKANLSPKPIFQKVLDLPAAKTKKKHELLADMGSISERPVHLYLQIFEKETGGQKGKPGSAVQLPVATLGAYFGLAKGEGRVITFRFPGEEITTKVIHNTNHTHQVRLSPIFTVKRPAIIYFKRIAEDVYDANFVPPGAYLSTLEAKCPQQSRAGARKWGMFL
;
A
#
# COMPACT_ATOMS: atom_id res chain seq x y z
N MET A 1 -25.94 28.80 -2.43
CA MET A 1 -24.79 28.24 -1.70
C MET A 1 -25.19 27.94 -0.27
N GLY A 2 -24.98 26.71 0.20
CA GLY A 2 -25.00 26.36 1.62
C GLY A 2 -23.57 26.32 2.15
N LEU A 3 -23.37 26.77 3.39
CA LEU A 3 -22.08 26.76 4.07
C LEU A 3 -22.25 26.11 5.44
N THR A 4 -21.37 25.19 5.79
CA THR A 4 -21.36 24.52 7.10
C THR A 4 -19.94 24.43 7.61
N LEU A 5 -19.75 24.79 8.88
CA LEU A 5 -18.45 24.64 9.56
C LEU A 5 -18.34 23.23 10.11
N SER A 6 -17.26 22.53 9.76
CA SER A 6 -16.91 21.22 10.30
C SER A 6 -15.65 21.37 11.14
N HIS A 7 -15.66 20.80 12.35
CA HIS A 7 -14.48 20.81 13.21
C HIS A 7 -14.27 19.41 13.80
N GLN A 8 -13.01 19.01 13.91
CA GLN A 8 -12.58 17.82 14.62
C GLN A 8 -11.80 18.30 15.83
N ILE A 9 -12.12 17.77 17.02
CA ILE A 9 -11.37 18.06 18.24
C ILE A 9 -10.66 16.77 18.65
N SER A 10 -9.41 16.87 19.10
CA SER A 10 -8.66 15.71 19.59
C SER A 10 -9.42 15.00 20.72
N GLY A 11 -9.85 13.76 20.47
CA GLY A 11 -10.66 12.98 21.41
C GLY A 11 -12.16 13.31 21.41
N GLY A 12 -12.60 14.14 20.47
CA GLY A 12 -14.01 14.45 20.24
C GLY A 12 -14.81 13.28 19.67
N ALA A 13 -16.14 13.44 19.63
CA ALA A 13 -17.05 12.42 19.11
C ALA A 13 -17.15 12.41 17.57
N GLU A 14 -16.86 13.54 16.94
CA GLU A 14 -16.89 13.72 15.49
C GLU A 14 -15.48 13.62 14.92
N ASP A 15 -15.32 12.87 13.83
CA ASP A 15 -14.10 12.79 13.06
C ASP A 15 -14.38 13.03 11.57
N PHE A 16 -13.38 13.54 10.86
CA PHE A 16 -13.51 13.91 9.47
C PHE A 16 -13.70 12.67 8.58
N CYS A 17 -13.13 11.53 8.98
CA CYS A 17 -13.27 10.27 8.25
C CYS A 17 -14.74 9.81 8.20
N HIS A 18 -15.53 10.03 9.26
CA HIS A 18 -16.95 9.70 9.29
C HIS A 18 -17.70 10.49 8.22
N ARG A 19 -17.48 11.81 8.16
CA ARG A 19 -18.14 12.67 7.17
C ARG A 19 -17.80 12.28 5.73
N LEU A 20 -16.53 12.01 5.44
CA LEU A 20 -16.12 11.53 4.11
C LEU A 20 -16.81 10.20 3.76
N ASN A 21 -16.88 9.26 4.72
CA ASN A 21 -17.54 7.97 4.54
C ASN A 21 -19.07 8.11 4.31
N GLU A 22 -19.75 9.08 4.92
CA GLU A 22 -21.15 9.39 4.62
C GLU A 22 -21.33 9.92 3.21
N LEU A 23 -20.45 10.84 2.77
CA LEU A 23 -20.52 11.43 1.44
C LEU A 23 -20.32 10.36 0.35
N PHE A 24 -19.38 9.42 0.52
CA PHE A 24 -19.22 8.27 -0.39
C PHE A 24 -20.49 7.41 -0.53
N LYS A 25 -21.32 7.34 0.51
CA LYS A 25 -22.57 6.56 0.54
C LYS A 25 -23.78 7.34 0.05
N THR A 26 -23.64 8.64 -0.23
CA THR A 26 -24.75 9.50 -0.62
C THR A 26 -25.23 9.14 -2.03
N ALA A 27 -26.54 8.88 -2.16
CA ALA A 27 -27.15 8.49 -3.42
C ALA A 27 -26.94 9.54 -4.51
N GLY A 28 -26.65 9.07 -5.73
CA GLY A 28 -26.43 9.92 -6.90
C GLY A 28 -25.03 10.50 -7.03
N LEU A 29 -24.09 10.21 -6.11
CA LEU A 29 -22.69 10.59 -6.24
C LEU A 29 -22.10 9.99 -7.53
N LYS A 30 -21.41 10.81 -8.33
CA LYS A 30 -20.86 10.42 -9.63
C LYS A 30 -19.34 10.49 -9.67
N GLN A 31 -18.76 11.53 -9.09
CA GLN A 31 -17.32 11.75 -9.11
C GLN A 31 -16.83 12.25 -7.76
N VAL A 32 -15.63 11.82 -7.37
CA VAL A 32 -14.92 12.33 -6.20
C VAL A 32 -13.52 12.79 -6.64
N ARG A 33 -13.10 13.96 -6.17
CA ARG A 33 -11.77 14.53 -6.48
C ARG A 33 -11.09 15.02 -5.22
N PHE A 34 -9.90 14.51 -4.93
CA PHE A 34 -9.10 14.93 -3.79
C PHE A 34 -7.79 15.58 -4.24
N ALA A 35 -7.48 16.76 -3.69
CA ALA A 35 -6.17 17.38 -3.82
C ALA A 35 -5.66 17.73 -2.42
N VAL A 36 -4.67 16.98 -1.94
CA VAL A 36 -4.18 17.09 -0.56
C VAL A 36 -2.66 17.14 -0.51
N ALA A 37 -2.12 17.92 0.42
CA ALA A 37 -0.69 18.05 0.59
C ALA A 37 -0.03 16.74 1.01
N TYR A 38 -0.65 16.07 1.98
CA TYR A 38 -0.13 14.84 2.59
C TYR A 38 -1.15 13.71 2.47
N ALA A 39 -0.68 12.58 1.95
CA ALA A 39 -1.47 11.34 1.88
C ALA A 39 -0.70 10.17 2.48
N ARG A 40 -1.32 9.48 3.44
CA ARG A 40 -0.78 8.31 4.10
C ARG A 40 -1.79 7.17 4.05
N TRP A 41 -1.31 5.93 4.00
CA TRP A 41 -2.16 4.74 4.03
C TRP A 41 -2.95 4.65 5.33
N ASP A 42 -2.39 5.08 6.46
CA ASP A 42 -3.12 5.16 7.72
C ASP A 42 -4.36 6.07 7.67
N GLY A 43 -4.40 7.06 6.77
CA GLY A 43 -5.56 7.91 6.49
C GLY A 43 -6.46 7.36 5.38
N LEU A 44 -5.88 7.05 4.21
CA LEU A 44 -6.60 6.46 3.09
C LEU A 44 -7.36 5.19 3.48
N GLY A 45 -6.77 4.36 4.32
CA GLY A 45 -7.36 3.14 4.81
C GLY A 45 -8.68 3.35 5.56
N LEU A 46 -8.84 4.48 6.27
CA LEU A 46 -10.07 4.84 7.01
C LEU A 46 -11.28 5.05 6.10
N ILE A 47 -11.05 5.43 4.84
CA ILE A 47 -12.09 5.69 3.85
C ILE A 47 -12.10 4.66 2.70
N SER A 48 -11.13 3.74 2.71
CA SER A 48 -10.84 2.88 1.55
C SER A 48 -12.00 1.96 1.18
N GLU A 49 -12.73 1.42 2.17
CA GLU A 49 -13.89 0.55 1.93
C GLU A 49 -15.06 1.31 1.30
N ALA A 50 -15.39 2.51 1.79
CA ALA A 50 -16.47 3.32 1.23
C ALA A 50 -16.11 3.84 -0.17
N LEU A 51 -14.85 4.26 -0.37
CA LEU A 51 -14.33 4.66 -1.67
C LEU A 51 -14.40 3.51 -2.69
N GLU A 52 -13.98 2.31 -2.31
CA GLU A 52 -14.04 1.14 -3.20
C GLU A 52 -15.48 0.74 -3.52
N ALA A 53 -16.40 0.78 -2.55
CA ALA A 53 -17.81 0.52 -2.80
C ALA A 53 -18.42 1.55 -3.77
N PHE A 54 -18.03 2.83 -3.66
CA PHE A 54 -18.40 3.87 -4.61
C PHE A 54 -17.84 3.60 -6.02
N LEU A 55 -16.60 3.14 -6.14
CA LEU A 55 -16.04 2.73 -7.42
C LEU A 55 -16.73 1.49 -7.97
N GLU A 56 -17.11 0.53 -7.13
CA GLU A 56 -17.87 -0.66 -7.54
C GLU A 56 -19.25 -0.30 -8.10
N SER A 57 -19.90 0.74 -7.57
CA SER A 57 -21.21 1.22 -8.05
C SER A 57 -21.18 2.04 -9.34
N GLY A 58 -20.01 2.25 -9.95
CA GLY A 58 -19.89 3.00 -11.21
C GLY A 58 -19.26 4.39 -11.06
N GLY A 59 -18.90 4.79 -9.84
CA GLY A 59 -18.29 6.09 -9.56
C GLY A 59 -16.92 6.31 -10.22
N HIS A 60 -16.51 7.57 -10.28
CA HIS A 60 -15.17 7.99 -10.70
C HIS A 60 -14.41 8.63 -9.54
N PHE A 61 -13.16 8.24 -9.33
CA PHE A 61 -12.31 8.80 -8.29
C PHE A 61 -11.02 9.35 -8.87
N GLU A 62 -10.69 10.59 -8.53
CA GLU A 62 -9.42 11.19 -8.92
C GLU A 62 -8.70 11.76 -7.70
N SER A 63 -7.39 11.53 -7.61
CA SER A 63 -6.58 12.05 -6.51
C SER A 63 -5.26 12.65 -6.95
N ILE A 64 -4.86 13.73 -6.29
CA ILE A 64 -3.59 14.41 -6.45
C ILE A 64 -3.00 14.64 -5.07
N TYR A 65 -1.75 14.22 -4.89
CA TYR A 65 -1.04 14.34 -3.62
C TYR A 65 0.19 15.22 -3.76
N GLY A 66 0.52 15.99 -2.72
CA GLY A 66 1.87 16.54 -2.61
C GLY A 66 2.87 15.40 -2.36
N ALA A 67 3.99 15.40 -3.06
CA ALA A 67 5.08 14.43 -2.89
C ALA A 67 6.43 15.13 -2.65
N GLY A 68 7.47 14.37 -2.33
CA GLY A 68 8.79 14.92 -2.00
C GLY A 68 8.88 15.65 -0.65
N ASN A 69 7.79 15.70 0.12
CA ASN A 69 7.68 16.44 1.38
C ASN A 69 8.00 15.62 2.66
N GLY A 70 8.34 14.34 2.52
CA GLY A 70 8.64 13.44 3.63
C GLY A 70 7.44 13.02 4.50
N VAL A 71 6.22 13.33 4.07
CA VAL A 71 4.98 12.94 4.77
C VAL A 71 4.16 11.97 3.93
N THR A 72 3.96 12.26 2.64
CA THR A 72 3.25 11.35 1.74
C THR A 72 4.01 10.04 1.59
N THR A 73 3.33 8.92 1.78
CA THR A 73 3.95 7.59 1.79
C THR A 73 3.86 6.91 0.43
N SER A 74 4.83 6.06 0.14
CA SER A 74 4.78 5.17 -1.03
C SER A 74 3.56 4.24 -0.99
N ASP A 75 3.12 3.82 0.20
CA ASP A 75 1.92 3.01 0.43
C ASP A 75 0.65 3.70 -0.09
N ALA A 76 0.51 5.01 0.15
CA ALA A 76 -0.59 5.82 -0.39
C ALA A 76 -0.58 5.85 -1.93
N LEU A 77 0.59 5.95 -2.55
CA LEU A 77 0.73 5.94 -4.01
C LEU A 77 0.46 4.56 -4.61
N HIS A 78 0.90 3.49 -3.94
CA HIS A 78 0.59 2.11 -4.32
C HIS A 78 -0.91 1.82 -4.27
N TYR A 79 -1.65 2.46 -3.37
CA TYR A 79 -3.10 2.38 -3.37
C TYR A 79 -3.72 2.97 -4.65
N GLY A 80 -3.16 4.05 -5.19
CA GLY A 80 -3.53 4.59 -6.51
C GLY A 80 -3.35 3.56 -7.64
N LEU A 81 -2.24 2.82 -7.64
CA LEU A 81 -2.00 1.73 -8.60
C LEU A 81 -2.98 0.56 -8.43
N LEU A 82 -3.30 0.20 -7.18
CA LEU A 82 -4.32 -0.82 -6.88
C LEU A 82 -5.69 -0.42 -7.43
N LEU A 83 -6.12 0.82 -7.18
CA LEU A 83 -7.40 1.33 -7.67
C LEU A 83 -7.45 1.33 -9.20
N ALA A 84 -6.40 1.81 -9.87
CA ALA A 84 -6.30 1.77 -11.34
C ALA A 84 -6.35 0.35 -11.90
N ALA A 85 -5.74 -0.62 -11.22
CA ALA A 85 -5.79 -2.03 -11.60
C ALA A 85 -7.18 -2.65 -11.41
N ARG A 86 -7.93 -2.25 -10.38
CA ARG A 86 -9.27 -2.78 -10.09
C ARG A 86 -10.37 -2.14 -10.90
N PHE A 87 -10.23 -0.85 -11.20
CA PHE A 87 -11.26 0.01 -11.76
C PHE A 87 -10.74 0.77 -13.00
N PRO A 88 -10.31 0.06 -14.06
CA PRO A 88 -9.71 0.68 -15.23
C PRO A 88 -10.67 1.71 -15.85
N GLY A 89 -10.12 2.88 -16.21
CA GLY A 89 -10.89 3.99 -16.80
C GLY A 89 -11.73 4.82 -15.82
N ARG A 90 -11.82 4.42 -14.54
CA ARG A 90 -12.60 5.14 -13.52
C ARG A 90 -11.78 5.88 -12.48
N THR A 91 -10.45 5.73 -12.54
CA THR A 91 -9.55 6.28 -11.53
C THR A 91 -8.41 7.07 -12.14
N PHE A 92 -8.04 8.17 -11.50
CA PHE A 92 -6.79 8.88 -11.73
C PHE A 92 -6.07 9.06 -10.39
N SER A 93 -4.76 8.81 -10.37
CA SER A 93 -3.92 9.14 -9.22
C SER A 93 -2.63 9.77 -9.72
N GLY A 94 -2.35 10.96 -9.22
CA GLY A 94 -1.17 11.74 -9.54
C GLY A 94 -0.55 12.36 -8.30
N PHE A 95 0.63 12.95 -8.49
CA PHE A 95 1.30 13.72 -7.46
C PHE A 95 1.98 14.95 -8.05
N ILE A 96 2.23 15.94 -7.19
CA ILE A 96 2.97 17.15 -7.53
C ILE A 96 4.16 17.25 -6.56
N GLU A 97 5.35 17.45 -7.12
CA GLU A 97 6.54 17.91 -6.41
C GLU A 97 6.80 19.36 -6.81
N ASP A 98 6.96 20.24 -5.84
CA ASP A 98 7.32 21.62 -6.13
C ASP A 98 8.75 21.70 -6.65
N THR A 99 8.94 22.55 -7.65
CA THR A 99 10.24 22.79 -8.26
C THR A 99 11.14 23.68 -7.40
N HIS A 100 10.59 24.32 -6.37
CA HIS A 100 11.30 25.23 -5.48
C HIS A 100 11.39 24.65 -4.07
N ALA A 101 12.59 24.69 -3.48
CA ALA A 101 12.84 24.14 -2.14
C ALA A 101 12.06 24.84 -1.01
N ASN A 102 11.53 26.05 -1.25
CA ASN A 102 10.75 26.84 -0.30
C ASN A 102 9.26 26.93 -0.66
N ALA A 103 8.78 26.12 -1.60
CA ALA A 103 7.37 26.00 -1.95
C ALA A 103 6.89 24.57 -1.68
N ILE A 104 5.60 24.43 -1.39
CA ILE A 104 4.94 23.14 -1.22
C ILE A 104 3.51 23.17 -1.77
N PHE A 105 3.11 22.10 -2.46
CA PHE A 105 1.75 21.83 -2.88
C PHE A 105 0.95 21.50 -1.64
N HIS A 106 0.27 22.52 -1.08
CA HIS A 106 -0.34 22.43 0.24
C HIS A 106 -1.88 22.51 0.31
N PRO A 107 -2.67 22.19 -0.73
CA PRO A 107 -4.13 22.18 -0.60
C PRO A 107 -4.59 21.07 0.35
N LYS A 108 -5.81 21.20 0.86
CA LYS A 108 -6.60 20.11 1.47
C LYS A 108 -8.04 20.26 0.98
N PHE A 109 -8.27 19.73 -0.21
CA PHE A 109 -9.49 19.88 -0.98
C PHE A 109 -10.12 18.51 -1.23
N TYR A 110 -11.40 18.39 -0.86
CA TYR A 110 -12.20 17.19 -1.05
C TYR A 110 -13.49 17.57 -1.78
N GLU A 111 -13.71 17.06 -2.99
CA GLU A 111 -14.91 17.36 -3.79
C GLU A 111 -15.73 16.09 -4.06
N PHE A 112 -17.05 16.20 -3.91
CA PHE A 112 -18.05 15.18 -4.18
C PHE A 112 -19.08 15.75 -5.16
N ARG A 113 -19.08 15.21 -6.38
CA ARG A 113 -19.87 15.69 -7.51
C ARG A 113 -21.08 14.80 -7.78
N PHE A 114 -22.25 15.44 -7.83
CA PHE A 114 -23.54 14.86 -8.19
C PHE A 114 -23.97 15.40 -9.58
N ALA A 115 -25.15 14.99 -10.04
CA ALA A 115 -25.70 15.44 -11.32
C ALA A 115 -26.15 16.91 -11.31
N ASP A 116 -26.49 17.47 -10.15
CA ASP A 116 -27.10 18.80 -9.97
C ASP A 116 -26.29 19.72 -9.04
N ARG A 117 -25.36 19.16 -8.26
CA ARG A 117 -24.63 19.89 -7.23
C ARG A 117 -23.23 19.33 -6.98
N VAL A 118 -22.46 20.13 -6.24
CA VAL A 118 -21.14 19.78 -5.70
C VAL A 118 -21.14 20.02 -4.20
N ILE A 119 -20.59 19.06 -3.46
CA ILE A 119 -20.21 19.24 -2.07
C ILE A 119 -18.68 19.31 -2.02
N ALA A 120 -18.13 20.43 -1.57
CA ALA A 120 -16.69 20.61 -1.42
C ALA A 120 -16.34 20.85 0.04
N ILE A 121 -15.30 20.19 0.53
CA ILE A 121 -14.75 20.42 1.87
C ILE A 121 -13.31 20.93 1.74
N ILE A 122 -13.06 22.07 2.36
CA ILE A 122 -11.78 22.79 2.29
C ILE A 122 -11.36 23.19 3.70
N GLY A 123 -10.14 22.84 4.12
CA GLY A 123 -9.72 23.14 5.48
C GLY A 123 -8.30 22.70 5.81
N SER A 124 -8.07 22.37 7.07
CA SER A 124 -6.81 21.85 7.58
C SER A 124 -6.60 20.32 7.45
N PRO A 125 -7.63 19.43 7.39
CA PRO A 125 -7.43 17.98 7.38
C PRO A 125 -6.65 17.48 6.16
N ASN A 126 -5.45 16.92 6.37
CA ASN A 126 -4.77 16.11 5.35
C ASN A 126 -5.29 14.67 5.34
N LEU A 127 -5.01 13.93 4.27
CA LEU A 127 -5.41 12.53 4.10
C LEU A 127 -4.45 11.58 4.83
N SER A 128 -4.35 11.76 6.15
CA SER A 128 -3.57 10.93 7.06
C SER A 128 -4.44 10.50 8.24
N GLY A 129 -4.03 9.46 8.97
CA GLY A 129 -4.78 9.04 10.15
C GLY A 129 -4.89 10.17 11.19
N GLY A 130 -3.87 11.02 11.28
CA GLY A 130 -3.90 12.22 12.13
C GLY A 130 -4.97 13.22 11.70
N GLY A 131 -4.92 13.64 10.43
CA GLY A 131 -5.85 14.63 9.89
C GLY A 131 -7.30 14.15 9.86
N LEU A 132 -7.53 12.86 9.58
CA LEU A 132 -8.89 12.34 9.44
C LEU A 132 -9.53 11.88 10.74
N ALA A 133 -8.76 11.69 11.83
CA ALA A 133 -9.31 11.08 13.04
C ALA A 133 -8.70 11.52 14.38
N ARG A 134 -7.54 12.21 14.43
CA ARG A 134 -6.83 12.47 15.70
C ARG A 134 -6.62 13.92 16.04
N ASN A 135 -6.30 14.74 15.04
CA ASN A 135 -5.87 16.11 15.24
C ASN A 135 -7.07 17.03 15.52
N GLY A 136 -6.80 18.18 16.14
CA GLY A 136 -7.71 19.32 16.07
C GLY A 136 -7.70 19.87 14.64
N GLU A 137 -8.83 19.84 13.94
CA GLU A 137 -8.94 20.27 12.55
C GLU A 137 -10.18 21.15 12.35
N LEU A 138 -10.11 22.04 11.36
CA LEU A 138 -11.20 22.94 10.97
C LEU A 138 -11.34 22.94 9.45
N ALA A 139 -12.58 22.83 8.97
CA ALA A 139 -12.90 22.87 7.55
C ALA A 139 -14.26 23.54 7.30
N VAL A 140 -14.43 24.05 6.09
CA VAL A 140 -15.72 24.53 5.60
C VAL A 140 -16.23 23.55 4.55
N GLU A 141 -17.48 23.11 4.72
CA GLU A 141 -18.24 22.38 3.71
C GLU A 141 -19.13 23.35 2.94
N LEU A 142 -19.01 23.32 1.61
CA LEU A 142 -19.76 24.13 0.67
C LEU A 142 -20.70 23.22 -0.12
N SER A 143 -21.99 23.55 -0.14
CA SER A 143 -22.98 22.93 -1.02
C SER A 143 -23.34 23.91 -2.14
N LEU A 144 -22.87 23.60 -3.35
CA LEU A 144 -22.91 24.48 -4.53
C LEU A 144 -23.75 23.83 -5.64
N ARG A 145 -24.49 24.64 -6.40
CA ARG A 145 -25.13 24.16 -7.64
C ARG A 145 -24.06 24.06 -8.73
N LEU A 146 -24.26 23.18 -9.70
CA LEU A 146 -23.41 23.19 -10.90
C LEU A 146 -23.52 24.53 -11.62
N GLY A 147 -22.39 25.11 -12.05
CA GLY A 147 -22.34 26.42 -12.68
C GLY A 147 -22.36 27.60 -11.70
N ASP A 148 -22.36 27.35 -10.38
CA ASP A 148 -22.08 28.39 -9.40
C ASP A 148 -20.67 28.95 -9.64
N PRO A 149 -20.44 30.28 -9.54
CA PRO A 149 -19.11 30.86 -9.76
C PRO A 149 -18.01 30.22 -8.92
N ILE A 150 -18.30 29.87 -7.66
CA ILE A 150 -17.34 29.20 -6.77
C ILE A 150 -17.06 27.78 -7.26
N GLU A 151 -18.08 27.05 -7.73
CA GLU A 151 -17.91 25.71 -8.30
C GLU A 151 -17.05 25.75 -9.58
N THR A 152 -17.16 26.83 -10.36
CA THR A 152 -16.32 27.06 -11.55
C THR A 152 -14.86 27.29 -11.16
N GLU A 153 -14.61 28.08 -10.11
CA GLU A 153 -13.25 28.31 -9.58
C GLU A 153 -12.61 27.02 -9.03
N LEU A 154 -13.36 26.22 -8.26
CA LEU A 154 -12.90 24.92 -7.77
C LEU A 154 -12.56 23.97 -8.93
N SER A 155 -13.35 24.01 -9.99
CA SER A 155 -13.10 23.23 -11.20
C SER A 155 -11.85 23.71 -11.94
N ALA A 156 -11.61 25.02 -12.02
CA ALA A 156 -10.40 25.59 -12.61
C ALA A 156 -9.14 25.17 -11.81
N PHE A 157 -9.21 25.22 -10.48
CA PHE A 157 -8.15 24.69 -9.62
C PHE A 157 -7.87 23.21 -9.89
N TRP A 158 -8.92 22.39 -9.99
CA TRP A 158 -8.75 20.96 -10.30
C TRP A 158 -8.09 20.72 -11.67
N VAL A 159 -8.52 21.45 -12.70
CA VAL A 159 -7.94 21.34 -14.05
C VAL A 159 -6.45 21.69 -14.03
N TRP A 160 -6.08 22.78 -13.35
CA TRP A 160 -4.67 23.14 -13.17
C TRP A 160 -3.90 22.05 -12.43
N ALA A 161 -4.39 21.61 -11.27
CA ALA A 161 -3.69 20.61 -10.45
C ALA A 161 -3.49 19.31 -11.23
N LYS A 162 -4.52 18.84 -11.94
CA LYS A 162 -4.46 17.63 -12.74
C LYS A 162 -3.51 17.77 -13.93
N GLY A 163 -3.45 18.94 -14.57
CA GLY A 163 -2.51 19.24 -15.64
C GLY A 163 -1.05 19.31 -15.17
N ALA A 164 -0.82 19.75 -13.93
CA ALA A 164 0.51 19.81 -13.32
C ALA A 164 0.97 18.48 -12.71
N ALA A 165 0.05 17.56 -12.41
CA ALA A 165 0.35 16.33 -11.70
C ALA A 165 1.08 15.29 -12.58
N THR A 166 2.14 14.72 -12.04
CA THR A 166 2.76 13.50 -12.56
C THR A 166 1.88 12.31 -12.21
N LYS A 167 1.49 11.51 -13.20
CA LYS A 167 0.71 10.30 -12.97
C LYS A 167 1.55 9.28 -12.18
N VAL A 168 0.93 8.67 -11.17
CA VAL A 168 1.58 7.64 -10.36
C VAL A 168 2.02 6.46 -11.24
N SER A 169 3.27 6.04 -11.08
CA SER A 169 3.86 4.87 -11.73
C SER A 169 4.88 4.20 -10.81
N VAL A 170 5.16 2.91 -11.04
CA VAL A 170 6.11 2.14 -10.20
C VAL A 170 7.50 2.79 -10.13
N PRO A 171 8.11 3.26 -11.25
CA PRO A 171 9.39 3.96 -11.19
C PRO A 171 9.34 5.23 -10.32
N GLU A 172 8.28 6.02 -10.44
CA GLU A 172 8.14 7.25 -9.66
C GLU A 172 7.94 6.99 -8.16
N ILE A 173 7.12 5.99 -7.80
CA ILE A 173 6.97 5.61 -6.39
C ILE A 173 8.31 5.14 -5.83
N HIS A 174 9.07 4.35 -6.61
CA HIS A 174 10.38 3.89 -6.18
C HIS A 174 11.35 5.05 -5.96
N ARG A 175 11.40 6.02 -6.88
CA ARG A 175 12.21 7.24 -6.75
C ARG A 175 11.86 8.00 -5.47
N LEU A 176 10.57 8.25 -5.24
CA LEU A 176 10.08 8.98 -4.07
C LEU A 176 10.39 8.25 -2.76
N ALA A 177 10.24 6.93 -2.72
CA ALA A 177 10.46 6.12 -1.51
C ALA A 177 11.94 6.07 -1.06
N HIS A 178 12.88 6.26 -2.01
CA HIS A 178 14.31 6.26 -1.75
C HIS A 178 14.91 7.67 -1.64
N ALA A 179 14.10 8.71 -1.80
CA ALA A 179 14.54 10.08 -1.58
C ALA A 179 14.89 10.31 -0.10
N PRO A 180 15.89 11.15 0.21
CA PRO A 180 16.18 11.54 1.59
C PRO A 180 14.94 12.10 2.28
N GLY A 181 14.62 11.57 3.46
CA GLY A 181 13.46 12.01 4.24
C GLY A 181 12.11 11.48 3.75
N ALA A 182 12.06 10.49 2.86
CA ALA A 182 10.82 9.89 2.37
C ALA A 182 9.82 9.50 3.48
N GLY A 183 8.53 9.71 3.23
CA GLY A 183 7.46 9.37 4.16
C GLY A 183 7.35 7.85 4.38
N ARG A 184 7.08 7.44 5.62
CA ARG A 184 6.83 6.04 6.01
C ARG A 184 5.58 5.92 6.89
N GLU A 185 4.85 4.81 6.77
CA GLU A 185 3.67 4.52 7.61
C GLU A 185 4.09 4.37 9.07
N ARG A 186 5.01 3.45 9.34
CA ARG A 186 5.75 3.42 10.60
C ARG A 186 6.87 4.45 10.50
N ARG A 187 6.60 5.69 10.93
CA ARG A 187 7.68 6.39 11.64
C ARG A 187 7.90 5.59 12.91
N ASP A 188 9.11 5.56 13.44
CA ASP A 188 9.23 5.27 14.86
C ASP A 188 8.23 6.19 15.56
N GLU A 189 7.09 5.66 16.03
CA GLU A 189 6.20 6.35 16.97
C GLU A 189 6.92 6.61 18.32
N VAL A 190 8.24 6.41 18.33
CA VAL A 190 9.21 6.48 19.41
C VAL A 190 10.49 7.23 18.96
N GLY A 191 10.50 7.87 17.78
CA GLY A 191 11.68 8.57 17.22
C GLY A 191 11.81 10.06 17.56
N GLY A 192 10.93 10.61 18.41
CA GLY A 192 10.91 12.04 18.74
C GLY A 192 10.40 12.27 20.15
N ALA A 193 11.27 12.00 21.12
CA ALA A 193 11.05 12.04 22.57
C ALA A 193 10.07 10.98 23.12
N LYS A 194 10.53 10.21 24.11
CA LYS A 194 9.64 9.52 25.08
C LYS A 194 8.92 10.61 25.87
N THR A 195 7.87 11.20 25.29
CA THR A 195 7.24 12.40 25.86
C THR A 195 6.49 12.12 27.16
N GLY A 196 6.37 10.86 27.60
CA GLY A 196 5.59 10.47 28.77
C GLY A 196 4.09 10.79 28.67
N LYS A 197 3.66 11.37 27.54
CA LYS A 197 2.29 11.78 27.30
C LYS A 197 1.44 10.55 26.98
N PRO A 198 0.22 10.45 27.53
CA PRO A 198 -0.68 9.36 27.22
C PRO A 198 -1.08 9.38 25.74
N PHE A 199 -1.21 8.19 25.15
CA PHE A 199 -1.75 8.06 23.80
C PHE A 199 -3.26 8.31 23.80
N LEU A 200 -3.73 9.11 22.84
CA LEU A 200 -5.17 9.31 22.63
C LEU A 200 -5.78 8.00 22.12
N LYS A 201 -6.80 7.48 22.83
CA LYS A 201 -7.66 6.41 22.31
C LYS A 201 -8.59 7.01 21.26
N VAL A 202 -8.26 6.81 20.00
CA VAL A 202 -9.07 7.29 18.87
C VAL A 202 -10.15 6.25 18.57
N LYS A 203 -11.39 6.67 18.35
CA LYS A 203 -12.51 5.76 17.99
C LYS A 203 -12.31 5.12 16.63
N ALA A 204 -11.79 5.87 15.66
CA ALA A 204 -11.44 5.33 14.35
C ALA A 204 -10.26 4.37 14.51
N ASN A 205 -10.49 3.09 14.25
CA ASN A 205 -9.42 2.12 14.11
C ASN A 205 -8.53 2.59 12.96
N LEU A 206 -7.23 2.80 13.21
CA LEU A 206 -6.22 2.96 12.15
C LEU A 206 -6.46 1.93 11.05
N SER A 207 -6.15 2.27 9.79
CA SER A 207 -6.30 1.38 8.63
C SER A 207 -6.04 -0.08 9.03
N PRO A 208 -7.05 -0.97 8.99
CA PRO A 208 -7.01 -2.23 9.73
C PRO A 208 -5.96 -3.21 9.19
N LYS A 209 -5.41 -2.95 8.00
CA LYS A 209 -4.48 -3.82 7.27
C LYS A 209 -3.49 -2.98 6.46
N PRO A 210 -2.21 -3.37 6.37
CA PRO A 210 -1.26 -2.75 5.44
C PRO A 210 -1.69 -2.92 3.98
N ILE A 211 -1.19 -2.05 3.10
CA ILE A 211 -1.58 -2.04 1.69
C ILE A 211 -1.33 -3.38 0.97
N PHE A 212 -0.23 -4.09 1.29
CA PHE A 212 0.05 -5.39 0.68
C PHE A 212 -1.01 -6.44 1.03
N GLN A 213 -1.57 -6.40 2.25
CA GLN A 213 -2.62 -7.31 2.67
C GLN A 213 -3.90 -7.05 1.88
N LYS A 214 -4.20 -5.78 1.58
CA LYS A 214 -5.33 -5.43 0.71
C LYS A 214 -5.18 -6.00 -0.70
N VAL A 215 -3.95 -6.08 -1.22
CA VAL A 215 -3.66 -6.75 -2.50
C VAL A 215 -3.78 -8.27 -2.38
N LEU A 216 -3.33 -8.86 -1.27
CA LEU A 216 -3.48 -10.30 -1.02
C LEU A 216 -4.95 -10.75 -0.94
N ASP A 217 -5.81 -9.89 -0.40
CA ASP A 217 -7.25 -10.12 -0.23
C ASP A 217 -8.05 -9.99 -1.55
N LEU A 218 -7.41 -9.62 -2.67
CA LEU A 218 -8.08 -9.58 -3.96
C LEU A 218 -8.61 -10.96 -4.38
N PRO A 219 -9.81 -11.03 -5.02
CA PRO A 219 -10.41 -12.29 -5.44
C PRO A 219 -9.49 -13.15 -6.33
N ALA A 220 -9.63 -14.47 -6.22
CA ALA A 220 -8.80 -15.43 -6.97
C ALA A 220 -8.83 -15.22 -8.50
N ALA A 221 -9.96 -14.76 -9.06
CA ALA A 221 -10.07 -14.41 -10.48
C ALA A 221 -9.05 -13.32 -10.93
N LYS A 222 -8.50 -12.54 -9.99
CA LYS A 222 -7.50 -11.50 -10.23
C LYS A 222 -6.06 -11.94 -9.88
N THR A 223 -5.79 -13.24 -9.79
CA THR A 223 -4.49 -13.77 -9.31
C THR A 223 -3.28 -13.21 -10.07
N LYS A 224 -3.33 -13.15 -11.41
CA LYS A 224 -2.25 -12.57 -12.22
C LYS A 224 -1.99 -11.11 -11.82
N LYS A 225 -3.06 -10.31 -11.75
CA LYS A 225 -2.97 -8.87 -11.42
C LYS A 225 -2.48 -8.64 -9.99
N LYS A 226 -2.94 -9.45 -9.04
CA LYS A 226 -2.45 -9.47 -7.66
C LYS A 226 -0.94 -9.68 -7.61
N HIS A 227 -0.43 -10.65 -8.36
CA HIS A 227 1.01 -10.97 -8.35
C HIS A 227 1.84 -9.89 -9.03
N GLU A 228 1.32 -9.27 -10.09
CA GLU A 228 1.94 -8.09 -10.72
C GLU A 228 2.03 -6.92 -9.74
N LEU A 229 0.94 -6.60 -9.04
CA LEU A 229 0.92 -5.53 -8.04
C LEU A 229 1.89 -5.81 -6.88
N LEU A 230 1.92 -7.02 -6.34
CA LEU A 230 2.85 -7.39 -5.28
C LEU A 230 4.32 -7.36 -5.74
N ALA A 231 4.59 -7.71 -7.00
CA ALA A 231 5.92 -7.55 -7.58
C ALA A 231 6.31 -6.06 -7.69
N ASP A 232 5.36 -5.17 -7.95
CA ASP A 232 5.62 -3.74 -8.02
C ASP A 232 5.78 -3.06 -6.64
N MET A 233 5.50 -3.76 -5.55
CA MET A 233 5.51 -3.25 -4.17
C MET A 233 6.88 -3.24 -3.47
N GLY A 234 8.00 -3.16 -4.23
CA GLY A 234 9.35 -3.09 -3.63
C GLY A 234 9.56 -1.91 -2.67
N SER A 235 8.81 -0.83 -2.88
CA SER A 235 8.91 0.43 -2.14
C SER A 235 7.89 0.65 -1.03
N ILE A 236 7.05 -0.34 -0.67
CA ILE A 236 6.11 -0.19 0.46
C ILE A 236 6.90 0.00 1.77
N SER A 237 6.40 0.88 2.65
CA SER A 237 7.08 1.17 3.91
C SER A 237 6.78 0.14 5.00
N GLU A 238 5.60 -0.50 4.97
CA GLU A 238 5.26 -1.61 5.85
C GLU A 238 5.24 -2.94 5.10
N ARG A 239 6.35 -3.67 5.19
CA ARG A 239 6.54 -4.95 4.49
C ARG A 239 6.08 -6.15 5.36
N PRO A 240 5.67 -7.28 4.77
CA PRO A 240 5.33 -8.50 5.53
C PRO A 240 6.54 -9.04 6.31
N VAL A 241 6.37 -9.52 7.54
CA VAL A 241 7.45 -10.09 8.35
C VAL A 241 7.66 -11.57 8.05
N HIS A 242 6.59 -12.30 7.79
CA HIS A 242 6.62 -13.74 7.60
C HIS A 242 6.40 -14.11 6.13
N LEU A 243 7.19 -15.06 5.62
CA LEU A 243 7.01 -15.69 4.32
C LEU A 243 7.06 -17.20 4.47
N TYR A 244 6.04 -17.90 4.00
CA TYR A 244 6.03 -19.36 3.87
C TYR A 244 6.11 -19.71 2.39
N LEU A 245 7.01 -20.62 2.03
CA LEU A 245 7.29 -21.01 0.64
C LEU A 245 7.35 -22.52 0.52
N GLN A 246 6.44 -23.09 -0.27
CA GLN A 246 6.43 -24.51 -0.59
C GLN A 246 7.60 -24.87 -1.52
N ILE A 247 8.30 -25.94 -1.16
CA ILE A 247 9.27 -26.65 -1.97
C ILE A 247 8.63 -27.94 -2.47
N PHE A 248 8.74 -28.19 -3.77
CA PHE A 248 8.24 -29.43 -4.36
C PHE A 248 9.18 -30.61 -4.17
N GLU A 249 8.62 -31.81 -4.24
CA GLU A 249 9.37 -33.07 -4.18
C GLU A 249 10.52 -33.11 -5.20
N LYS A 250 10.25 -32.66 -6.43
CA LYS A 250 11.20 -32.63 -7.56
C LYS A 250 11.54 -31.20 -8.00
N GLU A 251 11.93 -30.35 -7.05
CA GLU A 251 12.39 -29.00 -7.38
C GLU A 251 13.79 -28.99 -8.02
N THR A 252 13.89 -28.36 -9.20
CA THR A 252 15.04 -28.39 -10.12
C THR A 252 16.33 -27.80 -9.55
N GLY A 253 17.46 -28.38 -9.94
CA GLY A 253 18.81 -27.86 -9.69
C GLY A 253 19.88 -28.94 -9.44
N GLY A 254 19.47 -30.20 -9.35
CA GLY A 254 20.38 -31.33 -9.21
C GLY A 254 20.65 -32.03 -10.55
N GLN A 255 21.87 -32.51 -10.74
CA GLN A 255 22.22 -33.40 -11.84
C GLN A 255 21.62 -34.80 -11.58
N LYS A 256 21.29 -35.53 -12.66
CA LYS A 256 20.79 -36.93 -12.69
C LYS A 256 20.78 -37.64 -11.32
N GLY A 257 19.62 -37.65 -10.65
CA GLY A 257 19.38 -38.44 -9.44
C GLY A 257 19.77 -37.79 -8.10
N LYS A 258 20.40 -36.61 -8.08
CA LYS A 258 20.69 -35.87 -6.83
C LYS A 258 19.70 -34.71 -6.64
N PRO A 259 19.21 -34.45 -5.42
CA PRO A 259 18.45 -33.23 -5.13
C PRO A 259 19.35 -32.00 -5.32
N GLY A 260 18.83 -30.89 -5.85
CA GLY A 260 19.56 -29.62 -5.99
C GLY A 260 19.31 -28.67 -4.82
N SER A 261 20.19 -27.67 -4.63
CA SER A 261 20.03 -26.65 -3.58
C SER A 261 19.18 -25.43 -3.99
N ALA A 262 18.73 -25.37 -5.24
CA ALA A 262 18.04 -24.20 -5.75
C ALA A 262 16.58 -24.16 -5.27
N VAL A 263 16.18 -23.01 -4.73
CA VAL A 263 14.81 -22.64 -4.38
C VAL A 263 14.38 -21.50 -5.28
N GLN A 264 13.22 -21.62 -5.93
CA GLN A 264 12.64 -20.50 -6.69
C GLN A 264 11.72 -19.65 -5.81
N LEU A 265 12.01 -18.36 -5.77
CA LEU A 265 11.25 -17.30 -5.14
C LEU A 265 10.29 -16.68 -6.17
N PRO A 266 8.97 -16.64 -5.93
CA PRO A 266 8.03 -15.94 -6.82
C PRO A 266 8.30 -14.43 -6.91
N VAL A 267 8.12 -13.80 -8.07
CA VAL A 267 8.30 -12.33 -8.20
C VAL A 267 7.46 -11.50 -7.24
N ALA A 268 6.26 -11.97 -6.91
CA ALA A 268 5.40 -11.31 -5.93
C ALA A 268 6.07 -11.19 -4.56
N THR A 269 6.91 -12.16 -4.16
CA THR A 269 7.67 -12.10 -2.91
C THR A 269 8.91 -11.22 -3.06
N LEU A 270 9.51 -11.14 -4.25
CA LEU A 270 10.68 -10.28 -4.51
C LEU A 270 10.35 -8.79 -4.31
N GLY A 271 9.20 -8.35 -4.82
CA GLY A 271 8.68 -7.00 -4.56
C GLY A 271 8.25 -6.83 -3.11
N ALA A 272 7.11 -7.43 -2.74
CA ALA A 272 6.46 -7.12 -1.47
C ALA A 272 7.22 -7.58 -0.21
N TYR A 273 7.91 -8.73 -0.23
CA TYR A 273 8.60 -9.26 0.95
C TYR A 273 10.05 -8.79 1.04
N PHE A 274 10.81 -9.00 -0.03
CA PHE A 274 12.24 -8.66 -0.08
C PHE A 274 12.49 -7.19 -0.42
N GLY A 275 11.47 -6.43 -0.84
CA GLY A 275 11.60 -5.00 -1.06
C GLY A 275 12.40 -4.61 -2.28
N LEU A 276 12.43 -5.46 -3.32
CA LEU A 276 13.23 -5.25 -4.52
C LEU A 276 12.39 -4.67 -5.65
N ALA A 277 12.85 -3.59 -6.28
CA ALA A 277 12.30 -3.13 -7.55
C ALA A 277 12.66 -4.07 -8.69
N LYS A 278 11.84 -4.08 -9.75
CA LYS A 278 12.14 -4.85 -10.97
C LYS A 278 13.49 -4.43 -11.55
N GLY A 279 14.36 -5.40 -11.81
CA GLY A 279 15.74 -5.20 -12.26
C GLY A 279 16.75 -4.96 -11.14
N GLU A 280 16.31 -4.74 -9.90
CA GLU A 280 17.19 -4.59 -8.75
C GLU A 280 17.72 -5.95 -8.29
N GLY A 281 18.96 -5.97 -7.81
CA GLY A 281 19.50 -7.11 -7.10
C GLY A 281 20.19 -6.67 -5.82
N ARG A 282 19.95 -7.41 -4.74
CA ARG A 282 20.45 -7.08 -3.40
C ARG A 282 21.07 -8.29 -2.74
N VAL A 283 22.10 -8.05 -1.93
CA VAL A 283 22.70 -9.09 -1.10
C VAL A 283 21.81 -9.30 0.12
N ILE A 284 21.37 -10.54 0.33
CA ILE A 284 20.46 -10.93 1.40
C ILE A 284 21.10 -12.05 2.21
N THR A 285 20.91 -11.99 3.52
CA THR A 285 21.39 -12.97 4.48
C THR A 285 20.23 -13.81 5.01
N PHE A 286 20.32 -15.14 4.82
CA PHE A 286 19.41 -16.13 5.38
C PHE A 286 20.08 -16.88 6.53
N ARG A 287 19.52 -16.80 7.74
CA ARG A 287 20.02 -17.47 8.95
C ARG A 287 19.24 -18.74 9.22
N PHE A 288 19.85 -19.88 8.96
CA PHE A 288 19.35 -21.19 9.35
C PHE A 288 19.95 -21.61 10.69
N PRO A 289 19.34 -22.57 11.41
CA PRO A 289 19.99 -23.18 12.57
C PRO A 289 21.37 -23.75 12.21
N GLY A 290 22.44 -23.12 12.71
CA GLY A 290 23.82 -23.56 12.50
C GLY A 290 24.48 -23.13 11.18
N GLU A 291 23.81 -22.36 10.32
CA GLU A 291 24.37 -21.91 9.04
C GLU A 291 23.81 -20.53 8.63
N GLU A 292 24.67 -19.64 8.13
CA GLU A 292 24.26 -18.37 7.54
C GLU A 292 24.63 -18.34 6.06
N ILE A 293 23.66 -17.98 5.20
CA ILE A 293 23.83 -17.96 3.75
C ILE A 293 23.60 -16.55 3.25
N THR A 294 24.65 -15.96 2.72
CA THR A 294 24.60 -14.65 2.07
C THR A 294 24.61 -14.83 0.55
N THR A 295 23.58 -14.34 -0.13
CA THR A 295 23.44 -14.51 -1.57
C THR A 295 22.77 -13.32 -2.24
N LYS A 296 23.01 -13.13 -3.54
CA LYS A 296 22.36 -12.07 -4.32
C LYS A 296 20.97 -12.53 -4.76
N VAL A 297 19.95 -11.81 -4.31
CA VAL A 297 18.56 -11.97 -4.74
C VAL A 297 18.26 -10.91 -5.79
N ILE A 298 17.75 -11.31 -6.95
CA ILE A 298 17.50 -10.41 -8.08
C ILE A 298 16.04 -10.46 -8.46
N HIS A 299 15.39 -9.31 -8.53
CA HIS A 299 14.05 -9.20 -9.05
C HIS A 299 14.08 -9.17 -10.58
N ASN A 300 14.16 -10.36 -11.17
CA ASN A 300 14.07 -10.51 -12.62
C ASN A 300 12.65 -10.21 -13.12
N THR A 301 12.51 -9.78 -14.37
CA THR A 301 11.20 -9.64 -15.03
C THR A 301 10.51 -11.00 -15.28
N ASN A 302 11.27 -12.10 -15.18
CA ASN A 302 10.78 -13.48 -15.25
C ASN A 302 9.99 -13.86 -13.99
N HIS A 303 9.13 -14.89 -14.06
CA HIS A 303 8.19 -15.24 -12.97
C HIS A 303 8.82 -15.63 -11.62
N THR A 304 10.11 -15.98 -11.57
CA THR A 304 10.79 -16.40 -10.34
C THR A 304 12.28 -16.04 -10.35
N HIS A 305 12.89 -15.94 -9.16
CA HIS A 305 14.35 -15.92 -8.98
C HIS A 305 14.83 -17.17 -8.26
N GLN A 306 15.98 -17.72 -8.66
CA GLN A 306 16.58 -18.89 -8.00
C GLN A 306 17.64 -18.48 -7.00
N VAL A 307 17.52 -18.99 -5.77
CA VAL A 307 18.54 -18.86 -4.72
C VAL A 307 19.02 -20.24 -4.31
N ARG A 308 20.32 -20.39 -4.02
CA ARG A 308 20.89 -21.67 -3.54
C ARG A 308 20.94 -21.64 -2.02
N LEU A 309 20.26 -22.58 -1.39
CA LEU A 309 20.17 -22.70 0.06
C LEU A 309 20.63 -24.11 0.47
N SER A 310 21.86 -24.27 0.96
CA SER A 310 22.47 -25.56 1.34
C SER A 310 21.62 -26.42 2.30
N PRO A 311 20.95 -25.86 3.33
CA PRO A 311 20.11 -26.59 4.26
C PRO A 311 18.99 -27.41 3.61
N ILE A 312 18.62 -27.12 2.37
CA ILE A 312 17.61 -27.91 1.64
C ILE A 312 18.08 -29.33 1.30
N PHE A 313 19.37 -29.64 1.43
CA PHE A 313 19.88 -30.99 1.26
C PHE A 313 19.51 -31.91 2.44
N THR A 314 19.25 -31.35 3.62
CA THR A 314 18.98 -32.12 4.84
C THR A 314 17.49 -32.32 5.11
N VAL A 315 16.61 -31.65 4.35
CA VAL A 315 15.16 -31.74 4.53
C VAL A 315 14.52 -32.74 3.57
N LYS A 316 13.60 -33.58 4.09
CA LYS A 316 12.73 -34.42 3.26
C LYS A 316 11.75 -33.54 2.51
N ARG A 317 11.57 -33.80 1.21
CA ARG A 317 10.62 -33.08 0.35
C ARG A 317 9.33 -33.89 0.13
N PRO A 318 8.19 -33.22 -0.15
CA PRO A 318 8.01 -31.77 -0.20
C PRO A 318 8.17 -31.11 1.18
N ALA A 319 8.53 -29.84 1.19
CA ALA A 319 8.83 -29.09 2.41
C ALA A 319 8.24 -27.68 2.32
N ILE A 320 8.25 -26.95 3.44
CA ILE A 320 7.96 -25.51 3.47
C ILE A 320 9.13 -24.84 4.17
N ILE A 321 9.73 -23.83 3.50
CA ILE A 321 10.62 -22.90 4.19
C ILE A 321 9.77 -21.77 4.75
N TYR A 322 10.03 -21.45 6.00
CA TYR A 322 9.52 -20.28 6.69
C TYR A 322 10.66 -19.27 6.85
N PHE A 323 10.47 -18.07 6.31
CA PHE A 323 11.34 -16.92 6.49
C PHE A 323 10.67 -15.91 7.42
N LYS A 324 11.43 -15.39 8.38
CA LYS A 324 11.05 -14.28 9.25
C LYS A 324 12.04 -13.14 9.03
N ARG A 325 11.56 -11.98 8.57
CA ARG A 325 12.39 -10.78 8.48
C ARG A 325 12.71 -10.29 9.88
N ILE A 326 13.99 -10.13 10.20
CA ILE A 326 14.45 -9.65 11.51
C ILE A 326 15.14 -8.29 11.42
N ALA A 327 15.71 -7.96 10.26
CA ALA A 327 16.24 -6.64 9.94
C ALA A 327 16.06 -6.37 8.43
N GLU A 328 16.53 -5.22 7.96
CA GLU A 328 16.66 -4.99 6.52
C GLU A 328 17.64 -6.02 5.94
N ASP A 329 17.21 -6.74 4.91
CA ASP A 329 17.98 -7.75 4.18
C ASP A 329 18.51 -8.95 4.99
N VAL A 330 18.03 -9.12 6.23
CA VAL A 330 18.37 -10.26 7.09
C VAL A 330 17.10 -11.00 7.52
N TYR A 331 17.10 -12.31 7.28
CA TYR A 331 15.96 -13.18 7.48
C TYR A 331 16.37 -14.44 8.24
N ASP A 332 15.68 -14.73 9.35
CA ASP A 332 15.74 -16.07 9.94
C ASP A 332 14.96 -17.03 9.05
N ALA A 333 15.51 -18.22 8.82
CA ALA A 333 14.97 -19.23 7.92
C ALA A 333 14.92 -20.58 8.63
N ASN A 334 13.75 -21.23 8.59
CA ASN A 334 13.54 -22.54 9.20
C ASN A 334 12.67 -23.41 8.30
N PHE A 335 12.80 -24.72 8.41
CA PHE A 335 11.88 -25.65 7.78
C PHE A 335 10.71 -25.95 8.72
N VAL A 336 9.50 -25.95 8.17
CA VAL A 336 8.31 -26.40 8.89
C VAL A 336 8.46 -27.90 9.18
N PRO A 337 8.18 -28.38 10.41
CA PRO A 337 8.25 -29.79 10.75
C PRO A 337 7.38 -30.65 9.80
N PRO A 338 7.83 -31.83 9.36
CA PRO A 338 7.06 -32.67 8.43
C PRO A 338 5.62 -32.97 8.89
N GLY A 339 5.42 -33.19 10.19
CA GLY A 339 4.09 -33.43 10.77
C GLY A 339 3.13 -32.23 10.68
N ALA A 340 3.64 -31.01 10.49
CA ALA A 340 2.86 -29.80 10.32
C ALA A 340 2.76 -29.34 8.86
N TYR A 341 3.27 -30.12 7.89
CA TYR A 341 3.33 -29.72 6.49
C TYR A 341 1.94 -29.41 5.92
N LEU A 342 0.98 -30.33 6.05
CA LEU A 342 -0.35 -30.18 5.44
C LEU A 342 -1.12 -29.01 6.05
N SER A 343 -1.16 -28.91 7.38
CA SER A 343 -1.84 -27.81 8.08
C SER A 343 -1.22 -26.46 7.77
N THR A 344 0.11 -26.37 7.66
CA THR A 344 0.79 -25.13 7.28
C THR A 344 0.57 -24.78 5.81
N LEU A 345 0.57 -25.77 4.92
CA LEU A 345 0.31 -25.56 3.50
C LEU A 345 -1.08 -24.97 3.27
N GLU A 346 -2.07 -25.45 4.01
CA GLU A 346 -3.46 -24.97 3.94
C GLU A 346 -3.61 -23.58 4.57
N ALA A 347 -3.12 -23.39 5.80
CA ALA A 347 -3.36 -22.17 6.56
C ALA A 347 -2.41 -21.01 6.21
N LYS A 348 -1.17 -21.30 5.77
CA LYS A 348 -0.10 -20.32 5.61
C LYS A 348 0.41 -20.18 4.18
N CYS A 349 -0.02 -21.02 3.25
CA CYS A 349 0.36 -20.90 1.83
C CYS A 349 -0.86 -20.73 0.90
N PRO A 350 -1.70 -19.68 1.06
CA PRO A 350 -2.93 -19.53 0.28
C PRO A 350 -2.69 -19.07 -1.18
N GLN A 351 -1.48 -18.63 -1.52
CA GLN A 351 -1.17 -18.02 -2.82
C GLN A 351 -0.47 -19.00 -3.75
N GLN A 352 -0.77 -18.96 -5.05
CA GLN A 352 -0.05 -19.70 -6.10
C GLN A 352 -0.14 -18.94 -7.42
N SER A 353 0.93 -18.93 -8.22
CA SER A 353 0.97 -18.12 -9.47
C SER A 353 0.09 -18.67 -10.59
N ARG A 354 -0.14 -19.98 -10.59
CA ARG A 354 -1.05 -20.70 -11.48
C ARG A 354 -1.42 -22.02 -10.82
N ALA A 355 -2.45 -22.70 -11.32
CA ALA A 355 -2.81 -24.03 -10.84
C ALA A 355 -1.59 -24.98 -10.94
N GLY A 356 -1.34 -25.74 -9.88
CA GLY A 356 -0.19 -26.66 -9.80
C GLY A 356 1.17 -25.99 -9.61
N ALA A 357 1.23 -24.65 -9.52
CA ALA A 357 2.43 -23.97 -9.07
C ALA A 357 2.58 -24.07 -7.55
N ARG A 358 3.76 -23.70 -7.08
CA ARG A 358 4.09 -23.72 -5.66
C ARG A 358 3.20 -22.75 -4.91
N LYS A 359 2.83 -23.19 -3.73
CA LYS A 359 2.09 -22.40 -2.79
C LYS A 359 3.03 -21.55 -1.93
N TRP A 360 2.58 -20.36 -1.59
CA TRP A 360 3.29 -19.45 -0.71
C TRP A 360 2.31 -18.55 0.04
N GLY A 361 2.78 -17.85 1.07
CA GLY A 361 1.98 -16.86 1.79
C GLY A 361 2.86 -15.88 2.53
N MET A 362 2.39 -14.64 2.64
CA MET A 362 3.07 -13.55 3.36
C MET A 362 2.14 -13.01 4.44
N PHE A 363 2.71 -12.68 5.60
CA PHE A 363 1.96 -12.16 6.74
C PHE A 363 2.75 -11.07 7.44
N LEU A 364 2.03 -10.16 8.09
CA LEU A 364 2.60 -9.18 9.01
C LEU A 364 3.32 -9.82 10.17
#